data_AF-A0ABD1X4W7-F1
#
_entry.id   AF-A0ABD1X4W7-F1
#
_cell.length_a   1.000
_cell.length_b   1.000
_cell.length_c   1.000
_cell.angle_alpha   90.00
_cell.angle_beta   90.00
_cell.angle_gamma   90.00
#
_symmetry.space_group_name_H-M   'P 1'
#
loop_
_entity.id
_entity.type
_entity.pdbx_description
1 polymer ?
#
loop_
_entity_poly.entity_id
_entity_poly.type
_entity_poly.pdbx_seq_one_letter_code
_entity_poly.pdbx_strand_id
1 'polypeptide(L)'
;MQGVVGVMNFFLDTRSDFHSLSTRFFGFFGQKYPEEKHHEPGIFALQAYDAVWTVGLVMNEGCNNKGRQLLESILKTDFEGLSGNIQFTKRKLEPATQFQIINIIEKSYRELGFWTDNLGFSHSINNGVHNLSMESLGHVFWPRGSRSAPRGKNCIHAYFSCK
;
A
#
# COMPACT_ATOMS: atom_id res chain seq x y z
N MET A 1 16.75 7.89 11.03
CA MET A 1 17.46 6.60 10.84
C MET A 1 17.87 6.47 9.39
N GLN A 2 19.02 5.88 9.06
CA GLN A 2 19.45 5.68 7.67
C GLN A 2 19.81 4.21 7.48
N GLY A 3 19.45 3.61 6.34
CA GLY A 3 19.80 2.22 6.05
C GLY A 3 18.74 1.17 6.30
N VAL A 4 17.48 1.59 6.50
CA VAL A 4 16.35 0.65 6.57
C VAL A 4 15.69 0.56 5.20
N VAL A 5 15.42 -0.67 4.77
CA VAL A 5 14.57 -0.95 3.61
C VAL A 5 13.17 -1.25 4.14
N GLY A 6 12.19 -0.52 3.62
CA GLY A 6 10.78 -0.68 3.95
C GLY A 6 10.00 -1.28 2.79
N VAL A 7 8.89 -1.93 3.14
CA VAL A 7 7.86 -2.36 2.19
C VAL A 7 6.59 -1.61 2.56
N MET A 8 6.00 -0.91 1.59
CA MET A 8 4.79 -0.12 1.76
C MET A 8 3.70 -0.63 0.82
N ASN A 9 2.44 -0.58 1.25
CA ASN A 9 1.32 -0.90 0.39
C ASN A 9 1.29 0.07 -0.79
N PHE A 10 1.15 -0.47 -1.99
CA PHE A 10 0.94 0.33 -3.18
C PHE A 10 -0.55 0.65 -3.34
N PHE A 11 -0.86 1.91 -3.63
CA PHE A 11 -2.17 2.36 -4.09
C PHE A 11 -1.99 3.51 -5.09
N LEU A 12 -2.92 3.64 -6.03
CA LEU A 12 -2.85 4.64 -7.10
C LEU A 12 -3.30 6.01 -6.59
N ASP A 13 -2.33 6.82 -6.19
CA ASP A 13 -2.56 8.19 -5.73
C ASP A 13 -2.84 9.20 -6.85
N THR A 14 -2.61 8.82 -8.12
CA THR A 14 -2.85 9.68 -9.30
C THR A 14 -4.32 9.74 -9.74
N ARG A 15 -5.19 8.89 -9.18
CA ARG A 15 -6.61 8.87 -9.55
C ARG A 15 -7.33 10.10 -8.99
N SER A 16 -8.27 10.63 -9.77
CA SER A 16 -9.02 11.84 -9.40
C SER A 16 -9.94 11.65 -8.19
N ASP A 17 -10.50 10.45 -8.02
CA ASP A 17 -11.30 10.06 -6.87
C ASP A 17 -10.46 9.95 -5.58
N PHE A 18 -9.21 9.48 -5.69
CA PHE A 18 -8.24 9.56 -4.60
C PHE A 18 -7.99 11.02 -4.21
N HIS A 19 -7.67 11.92 -5.15
CA HIS A 19 -7.44 13.33 -4.83
C HIS A 19 -8.66 14.00 -4.18
N SER A 20 -9.87 13.68 -4.65
CA SER A 20 -11.11 14.16 -4.06
C SER A 20 -11.28 13.69 -2.61
N LEU A 21 -11.06 12.40 -2.35
CA LEU A 21 -11.08 11.88 -0.98
C LEU A 21 -10.00 12.53 -0.12
N SER A 22 -8.75 12.55 -0.58
CA SER A 22 -7.60 13.05 0.15
C SER A 22 -7.78 14.51 0.54
N THR A 23 -8.34 15.35 -0.34
CA THR A 23 -8.65 16.75 -0.02
C THR A 23 -9.65 16.86 1.13
N ARG A 24 -10.75 16.10 1.07
CA ARG A 24 -11.78 16.10 2.14
C ARG A 24 -11.25 15.54 3.45
N PHE A 25 -10.51 14.43 3.36
CA PHE A 25 -9.92 13.77 4.51
C PHE A 25 -8.92 14.69 5.20
N PHE A 26 -8.00 15.31 4.45
CA PHE A 26 -7.01 16.22 4.99
C PHE A 26 -7.65 17.39 5.74
N GLY A 27 -8.67 18.03 5.15
CA GLY A 27 -9.37 19.16 5.77
C GLY A 27 -10.11 18.76 7.06
N PHE A 28 -10.89 17.69 7.01
CA PHE A 28 -11.69 17.25 8.16
C PHE A 28 -10.83 16.65 9.28
N PHE A 29 -9.88 15.79 8.91
CA PHE A 29 -9.00 15.12 9.85
C PHE A 29 -8.09 16.12 10.56
N GLY A 30 -7.47 17.05 9.81
CA GLY A 30 -6.61 18.08 10.41
C GLY A 30 -7.36 19.05 11.32
N GLN A 31 -8.63 19.34 11.04
CA GLN A 31 -9.46 20.13 11.96
C GLN A 31 -9.76 19.38 13.27
N LYS A 32 -9.99 18.06 13.17
CA LYS A 32 -10.38 17.23 14.31
C LYS A 32 -9.20 16.80 15.18
N TYR A 33 -8.03 16.64 14.58
CA TYR A 33 -6.80 16.17 15.20
C TYR A 33 -5.64 17.14 14.88
N PRO A 34 -5.69 18.39 15.37
CA PRO A 34 -4.69 19.42 15.04
C PRO A 34 -3.28 19.12 15.57
N GLU A 35 -3.14 18.20 16.52
CA GLU A 35 -1.87 17.72 17.06
C GLU A 35 -1.11 16.78 16.10
N GLU A 36 -1.81 16.15 15.16
CA GLU A 36 -1.21 15.25 14.19
C GLU A 36 -0.38 16.05 13.17
N LYS A 37 0.75 15.48 12.75
CA LYS A 37 1.64 16.15 11.78
C LYS A 37 1.31 15.81 10.33
N HIS A 38 0.65 14.67 10.12
CA HIS A 38 0.32 14.14 8.81
C HIS A 38 -1.19 13.91 8.75
N HIS A 39 -1.87 14.68 7.90
CA HIS A 39 -3.32 14.58 7.71
C HIS A 39 -3.70 13.83 6.43
N GLU A 40 -2.73 13.27 5.72
CA GLU A 40 -2.97 12.45 4.53
C GLU A 40 -3.57 11.10 4.93
N PRO A 41 -4.51 10.55 4.13
CA PRO A 41 -5.07 9.24 4.41
C PRO A 41 -4.01 8.15 4.21
N GLY A 42 -3.70 7.41 5.27
CA GLY A 42 -2.93 6.18 5.17
C GLY A 42 -3.76 5.01 4.62
N ILE A 43 -3.10 3.88 4.36
CA ILE A 43 -3.75 2.67 3.80
C ILE A 43 -5.00 2.23 4.57
N PHE A 44 -5.01 2.31 5.89
CA PHE A 44 -6.17 1.92 6.71
C PHE A 44 -7.36 2.86 6.52
N ALA A 45 -7.13 4.15 6.29
CA ALA A 45 -8.18 5.10 5.98
C ALA A 45 -8.82 4.80 4.61
N LEU A 46 -7.98 4.44 3.63
CA LEU A 46 -8.44 4.02 2.31
C LEU A 46 -9.23 2.71 2.39
N GLN A 47 -8.75 1.72 3.14
CA GLN A 47 -9.47 0.45 3.35
C GLN A 47 -10.82 0.66 4.06
N ALA A 48 -10.89 1.56 5.04
CA ALA A 48 -12.14 1.90 5.70
C ALA A 48 -13.11 2.61 4.73
N TYR A 49 -12.60 3.50 3.89
CA TYR A 49 -13.40 4.15 2.84
C TYR A 49 -13.97 3.12 1.86
N ASP A 50 -13.13 2.23 1.33
CA ASP A 50 -13.56 1.19 0.40
C ASP A 50 -14.56 0.24 1.06
N ALA A 51 -14.38 -0.12 2.34
CA ALA A 51 -15.33 -0.98 3.05
C ALA A 51 -16.73 -0.35 3.15
N VAL A 52 -16.81 0.95 3.46
CA VAL A 52 -18.09 1.69 3.50
C VAL A 52 -18.67 1.83 2.09
N TRP A 53 -17.82 2.09 1.10
CA TRP A 53 -18.22 2.16 -0.30
C TRP A 53 -18.83 0.84 -0.77
N THR A 54 -18.19 -0.30 -0.48
CA THR A 54 -18.70 -1.63 -0.78
C THR A 54 -20.10 -1.82 -0.23
N VAL A 55 -20.33 -1.50 1.05
CA VAL A 55 -21.66 -1.62 1.67
C VAL A 55 -22.68 -0.70 0.98
N GLY A 56 -22.32 0.55 0.69
CA GLY A 56 -23.20 1.48 -0.02
C GLY A 56 -23.54 1.01 -1.44
N LEU A 57 -22.56 0.46 -2.16
CA LEU A 57 -22.72 -0.08 -3.50
C LEU A 57 -23.74 -1.22 -3.51
N VAL A 58 -23.56 -2.26 -2.69
CA VAL A 58 -24.49 -3.39 -2.67
C VAL A 58 -25.89 -3.03 -2.15
N MET A 59 -26.00 -2.03 -1.27
CA MET A 59 -27.33 -1.52 -0.85
C MET A 59 -28.03 -0.80 -2.01
N ASN A 60 -27.29 -0.03 -2.82
CA ASN A 60 -27.85 0.68 -3.97
C ASN A 60 -28.24 -0.26 -5.12
N GLU A 61 -27.58 -1.42 -5.24
CA GLU A 61 -27.92 -2.47 -6.21
C GLU A 61 -29.19 -3.28 -5.86
N GLY A 62 -29.93 -2.86 -4.83
CA GLY A 62 -31.22 -3.46 -4.47
C GLY A 62 -31.09 -4.73 -3.63
N CYS A 63 -29.95 -4.93 -2.96
CA CYS A 63 -29.83 -6.00 -1.98
C CYS A 63 -30.82 -5.76 -0.82
N ASN A 64 -31.69 -6.73 -0.56
CA ASN A 64 -32.58 -6.66 0.60
C ASN A 64 -31.74 -6.69 1.89
N ASN A 65 -32.16 -5.92 2.91
CA ASN A 65 -31.49 -5.81 4.22
C ASN A 65 -31.47 -7.10 5.07
N LYS A 66 -31.61 -8.29 4.46
CA LYS A 66 -31.44 -9.59 5.10
C LYS A 66 -29.94 -9.90 5.16
N GLY A 67 -29.37 -10.03 6.36
CA GLY A 67 -27.93 -10.14 6.57
C GLY A 67 -27.19 -11.19 5.71
N ARG A 68 -27.83 -12.34 5.41
CA ARG A 68 -27.24 -13.36 4.53
C ARG A 68 -27.14 -12.91 3.07
N GLN A 69 -28.17 -12.26 2.55
CA GLN A 69 -28.17 -11.74 1.17
C GLN A 69 -27.15 -10.61 1.05
N LEU A 70 -27.09 -9.72 2.03
CA LEU A 70 -26.08 -8.66 2.09
C LEU A 70 -24.66 -9.23 2.07
N LEU A 71 -24.37 -10.22 2.90
CA LEU A 71 -23.06 -10.89 2.91
C LEU A 71 -22.76 -11.55 1.55
N GLU A 72 -23.72 -12.24 0.95
CA GLU A 72 -23.54 -12.87 -0.36
C GLU A 72 -23.30 -11.84 -1.47
N SER A 73 -23.91 -10.66 -1.39
CA SER A 73 -23.65 -9.55 -2.32
C SER A 73 -22.25 -8.94 -2.09
N ILE A 74 -21.86 -8.67 -0.84
CA ILE A 74 -20.52 -8.14 -0.50
C ILE A 74 -19.43 -9.09 -1.01
N LEU A 75 -19.59 -10.40 -0.81
CA LEU A 75 -18.60 -11.39 -1.26
C LEU A 75 -18.51 -11.53 -2.78
N LYS A 76 -19.46 -11.00 -3.54
CA LYS A 76 -19.48 -11.00 -5.01
C LYS A 76 -18.95 -9.69 -5.61
N THR A 77 -18.66 -8.67 -4.80
CA THR A 77 -18.15 -7.40 -5.35
C THR A 77 -16.77 -7.60 -5.94
N ASP A 78 -16.56 -6.93 -7.06
CA ASP A 78 -15.31 -6.92 -7.81
C ASP A 78 -15.14 -5.52 -8.43
N PHE A 79 -14.32 -4.69 -7.80
CA PHE A 79 -14.05 -3.34 -8.28
C PHE A 79 -12.71 -2.80 -7.78
N GLU A 80 -12.16 -1.82 -8.49
CA GLU A 80 -10.93 -1.13 -8.10
C GLU A 80 -11.21 0.01 -7.10
N GLY A 81 -11.02 -0.27 -5.82
CA GLY A 81 -11.08 0.72 -4.73
C GLY A 81 -9.85 1.61 -4.66
N LEU A 82 -9.85 2.55 -3.72
CA LEU A 82 -8.73 3.47 -3.50
C LEU A 82 -7.54 2.80 -2.80
N SER A 83 -7.78 1.70 -2.09
CA SER A 83 -6.76 0.86 -1.45
C SER A 83 -6.30 -0.31 -2.34
N GLY A 84 -6.80 -0.41 -3.57
CA GLY A 84 -6.54 -1.49 -4.51
C GLY A 84 -7.80 -2.27 -4.88
N ASN A 85 -7.61 -3.42 -5.50
CA ASN A 85 -8.72 -4.23 -5.98
C ASN A 85 -9.51 -4.87 -4.82
N ILE A 86 -10.83 -4.72 -4.82
CA ILE A 86 -11.73 -5.25 -3.80
C ILE A 86 -12.39 -6.52 -4.34
N GLN A 87 -11.80 -7.66 -3.99
CA GLN A 87 -12.28 -8.99 -4.35
C GLN A 87 -12.18 -9.93 -3.16
N PHE A 88 -13.10 -10.90 -3.06
CA PHE A 88 -13.15 -11.83 -1.94
C PHE A 88 -13.05 -13.30 -2.39
N THR A 89 -12.04 -14.03 -1.91
CA THR A 89 -11.98 -15.50 -2.03
C THR A 89 -12.05 -16.15 -0.67
N LYS A 90 -12.82 -17.24 -0.55
CA LYS A 90 -12.99 -17.98 0.72
C LYS A 90 -13.37 -17.06 1.90
N ARG A 91 -14.18 -16.02 1.62
CA ARG A 91 -14.66 -15.00 2.59
C ARG A 91 -13.56 -14.12 3.19
N LYS A 92 -12.44 -13.95 2.50
CA LYS A 92 -11.37 -13.02 2.86
C LYS A 92 -11.11 -12.08 1.69
N LEU A 93 -10.81 -10.83 1.99
CA LEU A 93 -10.33 -9.89 0.99
C LEU A 93 -9.03 -10.45 0.40
N GLU A 94 -8.91 -10.41 -0.92
CA GLU A 94 -7.68 -10.80 -1.59
C GLU A 94 -6.51 -9.92 -1.10
N PRO A 95 -5.33 -10.51 -0.83
CA PRO A 95 -4.19 -9.74 -0.40
C PRO A 95 -3.71 -8.81 -1.53
N ALA A 96 -3.12 -7.68 -1.14
CA ALA A 96 -2.40 -6.84 -2.10
C ALA A 96 -1.28 -7.65 -2.75
N THR A 97 -1.20 -7.63 -4.08
CA THR A 97 -0.17 -8.34 -4.84
C THR A 97 0.99 -7.44 -5.24
N GLN A 98 0.88 -6.13 -4.99
CA GLN A 98 1.89 -5.15 -5.37
C GLN A 98 2.26 -4.26 -4.19
N PHE A 99 3.56 -4.02 -4.04
CA PHE A 99 4.13 -3.26 -2.94
C PHE A 99 5.20 -2.31 -3.44
N GLN A 100 5.31 -1.15 -2.79
CA GLN A 100 6.37 -0.19 -3.03
C GLN A 100 7.56 -0.51 -2.12
N ILE A 101 8.75 -0.50 -2.70
CA ILE A 101 10.01 -0.72 -2.00
C ILE A 101 10.65 0.64 -1.76
N ILE A 102 10.90 0.96 -0.49
CA ILE A 102 11.42 2.26 -0.08
C ILE A 102 12.71 2.11 0.72
N ASN A 103 13.56 3.11 0.66
CA ASN A 103 14.72 3.26 1.53
C ASN A 103 14.53 4.45 2.45
N ILE A 104 14.50 4.19 3.76
CA ILE A 104 14.30 5.22 4.78
C ILE A 104 15.63 5.94 5.03
N ILE A 105 15.59 7.27 4.87
CA ILE A 105 16.74 8.16 4.98
C ILE A 105 16.38 9.31 5.92
N GLU A 106 16.95 9.26 7.11
CA GLU A 106 16.72 10.22 8.19
C GLU A 106 15.25 10.34 8.61
N LYS A 107 14.56 11.36 8.07
CA LYS A 107 13.15 11.71 8.31
C LYS A 107 12.28 11.60 7.05
N SER A 108 12.84 11.12 5.96
CA SER A 108 12.14 10.88 4.70
C SER A 108 12.37 9.46 4.21
N TYR A 109 11.76 9.13 3.08
CA TYR A 109 12.05 7.91 2.36
C TYR A 109 12.28 8.23 0.89
N ARG A 110 13.03 7.35 0.23
CA ARG A 110 13.24 7.34 -1.21
C ARG A 110 12.57 6.10 -1.77
N GLU A 111 11.73 6.26 -2.79
CA GLU A 111 11.26 5.14 -3.59
C GLU A 111 12.41 4.50 -4.38
N LEU A 112 12.49 3.17 -4.32
CA LEU A 112 13.40 2.37 -5.15
C LEU A 112 12.69 1.69 -6.31
N GLY A 113 11.42 1.33 -6.13
CA GLY A 113 10.57 0.72 -7.14
C GLY A 113 9.49 -0.13 -6.52
N PHE A 114 9.05 -1.16 -7.24
CA PHE A 114 7.91 -1.99 -6.87
C PHE A 114 8.29 -3.47 -6.85
N TRP A 115 7.60 -4.24 -6.02
CA TRP A 115 7.60 -5.70 -6.08
C TRP A 115 6.16 -6.17 -6.33
N THR A 116 5.99 -7.02 -7.33
CA THR A 116 4.69 -7.63 -7.66
C THR A 116 4.79 -9.13 -7.52
N ASP A 117 3.81 -9.73 -6.85
CA ASP A 117 3.71 -11.16 -6.67
C ASP A 117 3.75 -11.89 -8.03
N ASN A 118 4.50 -13.00 -8.09
CA ASN A 118 4.80 -13.77 -9.30
C ASN A 118 5.58 -13.07 -10.43
N LEU A 119 5.80 -11.76 -10.36
CA LEU A 119 6.60 -11.02 -11.37
C LEU A 119 7.98 -10.62 -10.83
N GLY A 120 8.08 -10.19 -9.58
CA GLY A 120 9.32 -9.71 -8.95
C GLY A 120 9.45 -8.18 -8.99
N PHE A 121 10.69 -7.70 -8.95
CA PHE A 121 11.04 -6.28 -8.79
C PHE A 121 11.05 -5.51 -10.11
N SER A 122 10.52 -4.29 -10.11
CA SER A 122 10.48 -3.40 -11.29
C SER A 122 10.53 -1.92 -10.87
N HIS A 123 11.09 -1.07 -11.75
CA HIS A 123 11.05 0.40 -11.59
C HIS A 123 9.68 1.00 -11.93
N SER A 124 8.82 0.25 -12.61
CA SER A 124 7.51 0.74 -13.07
C SER A 124 6.40 -0.25 -12.79
N ILE A 125 5.19 0.27 -12.60
CA ILE A 125 4.03 -0.47 -12.10
C ILE A 125 3.46 -1.45 -13.14
N ASN A 126 3.37 -1.07 -14.42
CA ASN A 126 2.60 -1.83 -15.43
C ASN A 126 3.39 -2.34 -16.65
N ASN A 127 4.48 -1.66 -17.05
CA ASN A 127 5.19 -1.94 -18.31
C ASN A 127 6.70 -2.14 -18.11
N GLY A 128 7.10 -2.61 -16.94
CA GLY A 128 8.51 -2.68 -16.54
C GLY A 128 9.16 -4.02 -16.86
N VAL A 129 10.48 -4.01 -17.00
CA VAL A 129 11.27 -5.25 -16.96
C VAL A 129 11.33 -5.71 -15.51
N HIS A 130 10.73 -6.87 -15.25
CA HIS A 130 10.76 -7.47 -13.93
C HIS A 130 12.04 -8.29 -13.72
N ASN A 131 12.55 -8.23 -12.50
CA ASN A 131 13.77 -8.90 -12.08
C ASN A 131 13.53 -9.68 -10.79
N LEU A 132 14.20 -10.82 -10.65
CA LEU A 132 14.14 -11.63 -9.42
C LEU A 132 14.90 -10.98 -8.25
N SER A 133 15.80 -10.05 -8.55
CA SER A 133 16.65 -9.37 -7.57
C SER A 133 16.34 -7.88 -7.45
N MET A 134 16.36 -7.40 -6.21
CA MET A 134 16.23 -5.99 -5.85
C MET A 134 17.40 -5.13 -6.34
N GLU A 135 18.54 -5.73 -6.69
CA GLU A 135 19.69 -4.99 -7.26
C GLU A 135 19.32 -4.18 -8.51
N SER A 136 18.29 -4.64 -9.23
CA SER A 136 17.72 -3.93 -10.37
C SER A 136 17.11 -2.58 -10.01
N LEU A 137 16.57 -2.41 -8.79
CA LEU A 137 15.90 -1.19 -8.31
C LEU A 137 16.88 -0.05 -7.96
N GLY A 138 18.19 -0.29 -8.11
CA GLY A 138 19.22 0.68 -7.85
C GLY A 138 19.71 0.68 -6.40
N HIS A 139 20.40 1.76 -6.02
CA HIS A 139 21.19 1.77 -4.80
C HIS A 139 20.38 2.08 -3.54
N VAL A 140 20.54 1.21 -2.53
CA VAL A 140 20.11 1.42 -1.15
C VAL A 140 21.18 2.23 -0.41
N PHE A 141 20.78 3.30 0.29
CA PHE A 141 21.66 4.03 1.19
C PHE A 141 21.68 3.38 2.55
N TRP A 142 22.79 2.72 2.87
CA TRP A 142 23.03 2.08 4.17
C TRP A 142 23.52 3.11 5.21
N PRO A 143 23.56 2.75 6.50
CA PRO A 143 24.07 3.66 7.53
C PRO A 143 25.50 4.10 7.20
N ARG A 144 25.87 5.32 7.63
CA ARG A 144 27.19 5.93 7.38
C ARG A 144 27.50 6.17 5.89
N GLY A 145 26.48 6.20 5.03
CA GLY A 145 26.64 6.47 3.60
C GLY A 145 27.29 5.34 2.81
N SER A 146 27.39 4.13 3.37
CA SER A 146 27.88 2.96 2.63
C SER A 146 26.94 2.61 1.47
N ARG A 147 27.53 2.28 0.32
CA ARG A 147 26.80 1.74 -0.85
C ARG A 147 26.63 0.23 -0.79
N SER A 148 27.42 -0.45 0.03
CA SER A 148 27.36 -1.89 0.23
C SER A 148 26.56 -2.21 1.49
N ALA A 149 25.70 -3.23 1.39
CA ALA A 149 24.98 -3.75 2.54
C ALA A 149 25.97 -4.11 3.66
N PRO A 150 25.68 -3.74 4.93
CA PRO A 150 26.54 -4.11 6.05
C PRO A 150 26.73 -5.63 6.11
N ARG A 151 27.97 -6.10 6.22
CA ARG A 151 28.30 -7.52 6.38
C ARG A 151 28.78 -7.76 7.81
N GLY A 152 28.08 -8.60 8.59
CA GLY A 152 28.53 -9.01 9.93
C GLY A 152 27.47 -9.75 10.76
N LYS A 153 27.90 -10.60 11.70
CA LYS A 153 27.05 -11.41 12.59
C LYS A 153 26.25 -10.61 13.66
N ASN A 154 26.40 -9.29 13.67
CA ASN A 154 25.69 -8.38 14.58
C ASN A 154 24.67 -7.51 13.84
N CYS A 155 23.86 -8.13 12.96
CA CYS A 155 22.64 -7.51 12.43
C CYS A 155 21.58 -7.45 13.52
N ILE A 156 21.75 -6.55 14.49
CA ILE A 156 20.67 -6.21 15.41
C ILE A 156 19.82 -5.17 14.65
N HIS A 157 18.71 -5.63 14.06
CA HIS A 157 17.74 -4.86 13.26
C HIS A 157 18.06 -4.56 11.79
N ALA A 158 18.37 -5.59 11.00
CA ALA A 158 18.14 -5.51 9.54
C ALA A 158 17.33 -6.74 9.12
N TYR A 159 16.00 -6.58 9.03
CA TYR A 159 15.14 -7.58 8.41
C TYR A 159 15.39 -7.58 6.91
N PHE A 160 15.57 -8.78 6.36
CA PHE A 160 15.86 -9.10 4.96
C PHE A 160 17.29 -8.85 4.48
N SER A 161 18.16 -9.83 4.75
CA SER A 161 19.26 -10.17 3.85
C SER A 161 18.85 -11.42 3.09
N CYS A 162 18.55 -11.31 1.79
CA CYS A 162 18.55 -12.47 0.90
C CYS A 162 19.99 -12.95 0.74
N LYS A 163 20.17 -14.27 0.81
CA LYS A 163 21.36 -14.99 0.33
C LYS A 163 21.18 -15.32 -1.14
#